data_AF-A0A1Q3M5S4-F1
#
_entry.id   AF-A0A1Q3M5S4-F1
#
_cell.length_a   1.000
_cell.length_b   1.000
_cell.length_c   1.000
_cell.angle_alpha   90.00
_cell.angle_beta   90.00
_cell.angle_gamma   90.00
#
_symmetry.space_group_name_H-M   'P 1'
#
loop_
_entity.id
_entity.type
_entity.pdbx_description
1 polymer ?
#
loop_
_entity_poly.entity_id
_entity_poly.type
_entity_poly.pdbx_seq_one_letter_code
_entity_poly.pdbx_strand_id
1 'polypeptide(L)'
;MRDIIRTQIIQAIERIENRKTVNENILPVAIGEQPEGCFQIDLVKIQEKDKNSDSKEIILTFLKNEQFVELEIVSLQKPAWIALKLMDLQLETKTEYRKDGLCHTFVRPKIRASE
;
A
#
# COMPACT_ATOMS: atom_id res chain seq x y z
N MET A 1 15.86 -21.89 -31.36
CA MET A 1 16.75 -21.48 -30.24
C MET A 1 16.85 -19.96 -30.12
N ARG A 2 17.12 -19.22 -31.21
CA ARG A 2 17.14 -17.74 -31.21
C ARG A 2 15.80 -17.09 -30.80
N ASP A 3 14.67 -17.66 -31.22
CA ASP A 3 13.34 -17.11 -30.88
C ASP A 3 12.99 -17.22 -29.40
N ILE A 4 13.42 -18.30 -28.75
CA ILE A 4 13.18 -18.51 -27.31
C ILE A 4 13.97 -17.49 -26.48
N ILE A 5 15.20 -17.16 -26.89
CA ILE A 5 16.01 -16.14 -26.24
C ILE A 5 15.38 -14.75 -26.47
N ARG A 6 14.91 -14.46 -27.68
CA ARG A 6 14.24 -13.20 -28.00
C ARG A 6 12.97 -13.01 -27.17
N THR A 7 12.13 -14.03 -27.05
CA THR A 7 10.91 -13.98 -26.22
C THR A 7 11.24 -13.80 -24.75
N GLN A 8 12.25 -14.46 -24.21
CA GLN A 8 12.67 -14.27 -22.81
C GLN A 8 13.20 -12.87 -22.54
N ILE A 9 13.94 -12.28 -23.50
CA ILE A 9 14.42 -10.90 -23.39
C ILE A 9 13.24 -9.92 -23.42
N ILE A 10 12.29 -10.10 -24.33
CA ILE A 10 11.08 -9.25 -24.41
C ILE A 10 10.27 -9.36 -23.11
N GLN A 11 10.02 -10.57 -22.60
CA GLN A 11 9.31 -10.77 -21.34
C GLN A 11 10.06 -10.20 -20.13
N ALA A 12 11.38 -10.26 -20.13
CA ALA A 12 12.19 -9.65 -19.06
C ALA A 12 12.12 -8.12 -19.10
N ILE A 13 12.16 -7.53 -20.30
CA ILE A 13 11.99 -6.09 -20.52
C ILE A 13 10.58 -5.65 -20.12
N GLU A 14 9.53 -6.34 -20.58
CA GLU A 14 8.14 -6.05 -20.19
C GLU A 14 7.90 -6.22 -18.68
N ARG A 15 8.59 -7.16 -18.01
CA ARG A 15 8.53 -7.29 -16.53
C ARG A 15 9.23 -6.13 -15.82
N ILE A 16 10.35 -5.65 -16.35
CA ILE A 16 11.08 -4.50 -15.79
C ILE A 16 10.32 -3.19 -16.06
N GLU A 17 9.78 -3.04 -17.27
CA GLU A 17 8.94 -1.90 -17.64
C GLU A 17 7.61 -1.90 -16.90
N ASN A 18 6.92 -3.04 -16.75
CA ASN A 18 5.74 -3.13 -15.86
C ASN A 18 6.10 -2.82 -14.40
N ARG A 19 7.28 -3.21 -13.90
CA ARG A 19 7.74 -2.82 -12.56
C ARG A 19 8.04 -1.31 -12.44
N LYS A 20 8.37 -0.64 -13.54
CA LYS A 20 8.56 0.83 -13.60
C LYS A 20 7.28 1.60 -13.94
N THR A 21 6.28 0.97 -14.57
CA THR A 21 5.01 1.58 -14.98
C THR A 21 3.82 1.21 -14.09
N VAL A 22 3.99 0.31 -13.11
CA VAL A 22 3.13 0.29 -11.93
C VAL A 22 3.49 1.53 -11.10
N ASN A 23 2.86 2.64 -11.51
CA ASN A 23 2.82 3.96 -10.89
C ASN A 23 3.61 4.11 -9.58
N GLU A 24 4.72 4.83 -9.63
CA GLU A 24 5.47 5.34 -8.48
C GLU A 24 4.61 6.19 -7.50
N ASN A 25 3.33 6.40 -7.81
CA ASN A 25 2.37 7.17 -7.00
C ASN A 25 1.26 6.33 -6.32
N ILE A 26 1.21 5.00 -6.51
CA ILE A 26 0.14 4.17 -5.92
C ILE A 26 0.64 3.28 -4.78
N LEU A 27 1.95 3.06 -4.65
CA LEU A 27 2.51 2.29 -3.53
C LEU A 27 2.62 3.15 -2.27
N PRO A 28 2.51 2.54 -1.06
CA PRO A 28 2.86 3.22 0.17
C PRO A 28 4.30 3.73 0.13
N VAL A 29 4.49 5.00 0.50
CA VAL A 29 5.77 5.71 0.48
C VAL A 29 6.29 5.82 1.90
N ALA A 30 7.58 5.54 2.13
CA ALA A 30 8.19 5.70 3.45
C ALA A 30 8.15 7.17 3.90
N ILE A 31 7.79 7.41 5.17
CA ILE A 31 7.83 8.75 5.77
C ILE A 31 9.12 8.91 6.56
N GLY A 32 9.92 9.90 6.18
CA GLY A 32 11.17 10.26 6.87
C GLY A 32 12.38 9.47 6.40
N GLU A 33 13.51 9.67 7.09
CA GLU A 33 14.80 9.03 6.76
C GLU A 33 14.99 7.67 7.47
N GLN A 34 14.03 7.27 8.31
CA GLN A 34 14.13 6.02 9.05
C GLN A 34 13.74 4.84 8.14
N PRO A 35 14.65 3.87 7.91
CA PRO A 35 14.38 2.73 7.04
C PRO A 35 13.35 1.75 7.62
N GLU A 36 12.95 1.92 8.87
CA GLU A 36 12.14 0.96 9.63
C GLU A 36 10.78 1.57 9.99
N GLY A 37 9.87 1.53 9.02
CA GLY A 37 8.52 1.05 9.33
C GLY A 37 7.36 2.02 9.22
N CYS A 38 7.56 3.32 9.00
CA CYS A 38 6.45 4.25 8.82
C CYS A 38 6.21 4.53 7.33
N PHE A 39 5.00 4.25 6.86
CA PHE A 39 4.61 4.40 5.46
C PHE A 39 3.34 5.23 5.34
N GLN A 40 3.16 5.91 4.21
CA GLN A 40 1.96 6.65 3.87
C GLN A 40 1.43 6.25 2.51
N ILE A 41 0.11 6.11 2.39
CA ILE A 41 -0.57 6.03 1.10
C ILE A 41 -1.72 7.03 1.05
N ASP A 42 -1.78 7.78 -0.04
CA ASP A 42 -2.79 8.81 -0.27
C ASP A 42 -3.83 8.32 -1.30
N LEU A 43 -4.93 7.76 -0.79
CA LEU A 43 -6.00 7.23 -1.62
C LEU A 43 -6.74 8.33 -2.39
N VAL A 44 -6.75 9.55 -1.88
CA VAL A 44 -7.39 10.68 -2.57
C VAL A 44 -6.64 10.97 -3.86
N LYS A 45 -5.31 11.06 -3.80
CA LYS A 45 -4.47 11.26 -4.98
C LYS A 45 -4.54 10.08 -5.97
N ILE A 46 -4.63 8.85 -5.46
CA ILE A 46 -4.75 7.65 -6.31
C ILE A 46 -6.07 7.69 -7.09
N GLN A 47 -7.19 7.98 -6.41
CA GLN A 47 -8.52 8.04 -7.03
C GLN A 47 -8.68 9.21 -8.02
N GLU A 48 -7.98 10.32 -7.79
CA GLU A 48 -7.94 11.45 -8.73
C GLU A 48 -7.21 11.10 -10.03
N LYS A 49 -6.12 10.33 -9.95
CA LYS A 49 -5.32 9.93 -11.12
C LYS A 49 -5.94 8.76 -11.87
N ASP A 50 -6.56 7.82 -11.15
CA ASP A 50 -7.19 6.65 -11.73
C ASP A 50 -8.36 6.17 -10.86
N LYS A 51 -9.59 6.43 -11.31
CA LYS A 51 -10.83 6.04 -10.62
C LYS A 51 -11.01 4.52 -10.51
N ASN A 52 -10.32 3.74 -11.34
CA ASN A 52 -10.41 2.28 -11.37
C ASN A 52 -9.24 1.59 -10.68
N SER A 53 -8.29 2.35 -10.12
CA SER A 53 -7.16 1.77 -9.38
C SER A 53 -7.64 0.94 -8.20
N ASP A 54 -7.24 -0.33 -8.16
CA ASP A 54 -7.55 -1.24 -7.05
C ASP A 54 -6.62 -0.94 -5.85
N SER A 55 -6.84 0.22 -5.26
CA SER A 55 -6.10 0.68 -4.09
C SER A 55 -6.23 -0.28 -2.90
N LYS A 56 -7.28 -1.10 -2.89
CA LYS A 56 -7.50 -2.14 -1.89
C LYS A 56 -6.52 -3.29 -2.08
N GLU A 57 -6.35 -3.82 -3.29
CA GLU A 57 -5.36 -4.87 -3.57
C GLU A 57 -3.95 -4.41 -3.24
N ILE A 58 -3.61 -3.16 -3.54
CA ILE A 58 -2.28 -2.61 -3.29
C ILE A 58 -2.00 -2.51 -1.79
N ILE A 59 -2.93 -1.94 -1.02
CA ILE A 59 -2.80 -1.90 0.44
C ILE A 59 -2.73 -3.31 1.02
N LEU A 60 -3.59 -4.23 0.60
CA LEU A 60 -3.58 -5.61 1.10
C LEU A 60 -2.29 -6.36 0.77
N THR A 61 -1.69 -6.08 -0.40
CA THR A 61 -0.42 -6.68 -0.81
C THR A 61 0.72 -6.15 0.06
N PHE A 62 0.77 -4.84 0.28
CA PHE A 62 1.75 -4.21 1.17
C PHE A 62 1.66 -4.78 2.59
N LEU A 63 0.45 -4.82 3.18
CA LEU A 63 0.22 -5.29 4.54
C LEU A 63 0.59 -6.77 4.76
N LYS A 64 0.66 -7.58 3.70
CA LYS A 64 1.02 -9.01 3.78
C LYS A 64 2.51 -9.27 3.58
N ASN A 65 3.17 -8.45 2.77
CA ASN A 65 4.51 -8.76 2.29
C ASN A 65 5.60 -7.91 2.95
N GLU A 66 5.25 -6.73 3.46
CA GLU A 66 6.22 -5.79 4.02
C GLU A 66 6.22 -5.84 5.55
N GLN A 67 7.41 -5.65 6.14
CA GLN A 67 7.53 -5.35 7.57
C GLN A 67 7.38 -3.85 7.78
N PHE A 68 6.44 -3.45 8.63
CA PHE A 68 6.17 -2.05 8.93
C PHE A 68 5.81 -1.87 10.40
N VAL A 69 6.10 -0.69 10.92
CA VAL A 69 5.71 -0.21 12.25
C VAL A 69 4.31 0.41 12.15
N GLU A 70 4.07 1.26 11.16
CA GLU A 70 2.81 1.95 10.95
C GLU A 70 2.60 2.30 9.47
N LEU A 71 1.37 2.13 8.99
CA LEU A 71 0.93 2.61 7.68
C LEU A 71 -0.19 3.63 7.88
N GLU A 72 0.04 4.87 7.45
CA GLU A 72 -0.97 5.92 7.36
C GLU A 72 -1.69 5.86 6.00
N ILE A 73 -3.00 5.71 6.03
CA ILE A 73 -3.87 5.70 4.86
C ILE A 73 -4.72 6.97 4.89
N VAL A 74 -4.47 7.86 3.94
CA VAL A 74 -5.21 9.12 3.77
C VAL A 74 -6.36 8.88 2.80
N SER A 75 -7.59 9.17 3.20
CA SER A 75 -8.79 8.99 2.37
C SER A 75 -9.86 10.03 2.69
N LEU A 76 -10.87 10.20 1.83
CA LEU A 76 -12.00 11.09 2.11
C LEU A 76 -12.89 10.56 3.25
N GLN A 77 -13.00 9.24 3.35
CA GLN A 77 -13.79 8.55 4.36
C GLN A 77 -13.05 7.30 4.82
N LYS A 78 -13.35 6.81 6.02
CA LYS A 78 -12.81 5.56 6.54
C LYS A 78 -13.15 4.41 5.56
N PRO A 79 -12.15 3.67 5.03
CA PRO A 79 -12.44 2.57 4.12
C PRO A 79 -13.18 1.44 4.84
N ALA A 80 -14.45 1.20 4.49
CA ALA A 80 -15.30 0.22 5.21
C ALA A 80 -14.72 -1.21 5.22
N TRP A 81 -13.99 -1.58 4.17
CA TRP A 81 -13.37 -2.90 4.03
C TRP A 81 -12.16 -3.13 4.94
N ILE A 82 -11.54 -2.07 5.45
CA ILE A 82 -10.23 -2.17 6.10
C ILE A 82 -10.33 -2.86 7.46
N ALA A 83 -11.32 -2.48 8.27
CA ALA A 83 -11.50 -3.07 9.60
C ALA A 83 -11.75 -4.59 9.53
N LEU A 84 -12.49 -5.04 8.51
CA LEU A 84 -12.79 -6.46 8.30
C LEU A 84 -11.54 -7.25 7.90
N LYS A 85 -10.72 -6.70 6.99
CA LYS A 85 -9.53 -7.39 6.49
C LYS A 85 -8.36 -7.43 7.47
N LEU A 86 -8.31 -6.49 8.41
CA LEU A 86 -7.20 -6.38 9.36
C LEU A 86 -7.33 -7.33 10.56
N MET A 87 -8.53 -7.83 10.86
CA MET A 87 -8.71 -8.85 11.91
C MET A 87 -7.89 -10.11 11.62
N ASP A 88 -7.91 -10.56 10.36
CA ASP A 88 -7.19 -11.78 9.94
C ASP A 88 -5.66 -11.62 9.97
N LEU A 89 -5.16 -10.38 9.87
CA LEU A 89 -3.74 -10.06 9.76
C LEU A 89 -3.07 -9.74 11.10
N GLN A 90 -3.79 -9.85 12.23
CA GLN A 90 -3.32 -9.39 13.54
C GLN A 90 -2.87 -7.92 13.54
N LEU A 91 -3.55 -7.11 12.73
CA LEU A 91 -3.30 -5.67 12.64
C LEU A 91 -4.40 -4.92 13.39
N GLU A 92 -4.09 -3.73 13.87
CA GLU A 92 -5.05 -2.82 14.47
C GLU A 92 -5.11 -1.49 13.73
N THR A 93 -6.24 -0.80 13.86
CA THR A 93 -6.44 0.51 13.23
C THR A 93 -6.82 1.59 14.22
N LYS A 94 -6.29 2.78 14.00
CA LYS A 94 -6.78 4.03 14.56
C LYS A 94 -7.22 4.95 13.43
N THR A 95 -8.38 5.58 13.55
CA THR A 95 -8.85 6.55 12.54
C THR A 95 -9.02 7.92 13.18
N GLU A 96 -8.53 8.95 12.51
CA GLU A 96 -8.63 10.35 12.91
C GLU A 96 -9.13 11.19 11.74
N TYR A 97 -10.05 12.12 12.00
CA TYR A 97 -10.45 13.14 11.03
C TYR A 97 -9.67 14.41 11.31
N ARG A 98 -8.85 14.86 10.36
CA ARG A 98 -8.01 16.03 10.51
C ARG A 98 -8.73 17.29 10.01
N LYS A 99 -8.18 18.46 10.36
CA LYS A 99 -8.73 19.79 10.00
C LYS A 99 -8.74 20.07 8.49
N ASP A 100 -7.99 19.30 7.73
CA ASP A 100 -7.97 19.29 6.26
C ASP A 100 -9.22 18.62 5.65
N GLY A 101 -10.11 18.05 6.47
CA GLY A 101 -11.30 17.34 6.01
C GLY A 101 -11.02 15.91 5.55
N LEU A 102 -9.80 15.42 5.74
CA LEU A 102 -9.38 14.08 5.36
C LEU A 102 -9.44 13.13 6.55
N CYS A 103 -9.70 11.86 6.22
CA CYS A 103 -9.68 10.73 7.12
C CYS A 103 -8.30 10.08 7.07
N HIS A 104 -7.62 10.04 8.20
CA HIS A 104 -6.33 9.40 8.37
C HIS A 104 -6.53 8.10 9.14
N THR A 105 -6.29 6.97 8.48
CA THR A 105 -6.36 5.64 9.10
C THR A 105 -4.95 5.08 9.27
N PHE A 106 -4.52 4.95 10.52
CA PHE A 106 -3.25 4.33 10.90
C PHE A 106 -3.46 2.85 11.10
N VAL A 107 -2.63 2.03 10.45
CA VAL A 107 -2.60 0.57 10.57
C VAL A 107 -1.27 0.18 11.17
N ARG A 108 -1.27 -0.67 12.19
CA ARG A 108 -0.03 -1.17 12.82
C ARG A 108 -0.18 -2.61 13.29
N PRO A 109 0.92 -3.37 13.40
CA PRO A 109 0.89 -4.69 14.02
C PRO A 109 0.36 -4.62 15.45
N LYS A 110 -0.51 -5.56 15.83
CA LYS A 110 -0.87 -5.73 17.24
C LYS A 110 0.37 -6.18 17.98
N ILE A 111 0.84 -5.36 18.92
CA ILE A 111 1.87 -5.79 19.86
C ILE A 111 1.22 -6.87 20.72
N ARG A 112 1.61 -8.14 20.50
CA ARG A 112 1.28 -9.18 21.48
C ARG A 112 2.00 -8.79 22.76
N ALA A 113 1.25 -8.44 23.80
CA ALA A 113 1.80 -8.46 25.14
C ALA A 113 2.35 -9.88 25.36
N SER A 114 3.66 -9.99 25.52
CA SER A 114 4.28 -11.26 25.91
C SER A 114 3.75 -11.59 27.30
N GLU A 115 2.87 -12.59 27.40
CA GLU A 115 2.53 -13.26 28.66
C GLU A 115 3.61 -14.30 29.01
#